data_AF-A0ABD1UK30-F1
#
_entry.id   AF-A0ABD1UK30-F1
#
_cell.length_a   1.000
_cell.length_b   1.000
_cell.length_c   1.000
_cell.angle_alpha   90.00
_cell.angle_beta   90.00
_cell.angle_gamma   90.00
#
_symmetry.space_group_name_H-M   'P 1'
#
loop_
_entity.id
_entity.type
_entity.pdbx_description
1 polymer ?
#
loop_
_entity_poly.entity_id
_entity_poly.type
_entity_poly.pdbx_seq_one_letter_code
_entity_poly.pdbx_strand_id
1 'polypeptide(L)'
;MDFILTWVKHLTDMGVDNLLVGAMDTKLLEALYWKGIPVFDMGSHMSTIDVGWGSPTFHKMGREKVILIDSILPYGFELLMCDTDMVWLKDPLPYLARFPEADVLTSTDQVTPTVVDDRLDVWQQTGAAYNIGIFHWRPTESSKKLAREWKEMLLADDKIWDQNGFNDIVRRQLGPSVDEDSGLVYAYDGNLKLGLLPASIFCSGHTYFVQAIYQQLRLEPYAVHTTFQYAGTEGKRHRLREAKVFYDPPEYYDSPGGFLTFKPSIPKSLLLDGEHNIESHFTLINYQMKQIRTALAIASLLNRTLVMPPLWCRLDRLWFGHPGVLVGTLTRQPFICPLDHVFEVNVMLKEFPEEELGPKINFREYSFFENPLLPQQSHGLTVHLCQEGSQGCQVSNTTSRAGVLKFPKRGTEETFKTIFSSFKDVKVIQFSSMQDAFLGFADKKREEKFRNRMKRYVGIWCCVEDHTPGHIYYDMYWDEKPGWKPIPPQTPKEDHPPS
;
A
#
# COMPACT_ATOMS: atom_id res chain seq x y z
N MET A 1 9.29 -1.93 -13.70
CA MET A 1 10.77 -1.94 -13.64
C MET A 1 11.24 -1.74 -12.21
N ASP A 2 10.89 -0.64 -11.55
CA ASP A 2 11.13 -0.35 -10.13
C ASP A 2 10.73 -1.49 -9.16
N PHE A 3 9.56 -2.10 -9.35
CA PHE A 3 9.14 -3.29 -8.59
C PHE A 3 10.09 -4.48 -8.79
N ILE A 4 10.48 -4.77 -10.04
CA ILE A 4 11.44 -5.83 -10.36
C ILE A 4 12.80 -5.54 -9.70
N LEU A 5 13.28 -4.29 -9.76
CA LEU A 5 14.55 -3.93 -9.12
C LEU A 5 14.48 -4.05 -7.59
N THR A 6 13.35 -3.72 -7.00
CA THR A 6 13.09 -3.97 -5.57
C THR A 6 13.17 -5.46 -5.28
N TRP A 7 12.42 -6.28 -6.02
CA TRP A 7 12.40 -7.72 -5.86
C TRP A 7 13.78 -8.37 -6.01
N VAL A 8 14.51 -8.04 -7.08
CA VAL A 8 15.87 -8.53 -7.32
C VAL A 8 16.79 -8.13 -6.16
N LYS A 9 16.76 -6.86 -5.75
CA LYS A 9 17.65 -6.37 -4.70
C LYS A 9 17.47 -7.15 -3.40
N HIS A 10 16.23 -7.34 -2.94
CA HIS A 10 15.96 -8.10 -1.72
C HIS A 10 16.51 -9.53 -1.79
N LEU A 11 16.27 -10.24 -2.90
CA LEU A 11 16.81 -11.59 -3.08
C LEU A 11 18.34 -11.61 -3.09
N THR A 12 18.97 -10.70 -3.85
CA THR A 12 20.44 -10.64 -3.94
C THR A 12 21.10 -10.24 -2.62
N ASP A 13 20.49 -9.34 -1.84
CA ASP A 13 20.99 -8.96 -0.51
C ASP A 13 20.93 -10.15 0.48
N MET A 14 20.05 -11.12 0.24
CA MET A 14 19.94 -12.38 0.98
C MET A 14 20.82 -13.51 0.42
N GLY A 15 21.56 -13.26 -0.67
CA GLY A 15 22.41 -14.27 -1.30
C GLY A 15 21.66 -15.26 -2.20
N VAL A 16 20.40 -14.98 -2.57
CA VAL A 16 19.62 -15.77 -3.51
C VAL A 16 19.91 -15.28 -4.94
N ASP A 17 20.67 -16.06 -5.70
CA ASP A 17 21.17 -15.70 -7.03
C ASP A 17 20.53 -16.49 -8.18
N ASN A 18 19.84 -17.59 -7.87
CA ASN A 18 19.10 -18.44 -8.81
C ASN A 18 17.75 -17.81 -9.23
N LEU A 19 17.77 -16.52 -9.54
CA LEU A 19 16.61 -15.74 -9.97
C LEU A 19 16.55 -15.61 -11.50
N LEU A 20 15.34 -15.48 -12.02
CA LEU A 20 15.09 -15.27 -13.46
C LEU A 20 13.86 -14.39 -13.64
N VAL A 21 13.97 -13.34 -14.44
CA VAL A 21 12.85 -12.44 -14.76
C VAL A 21 12.33 -12.72 -16.17
N GLY A 22 11.02 -12.97 -16.29
CA GLY A 22 10.34 -12.99 -17.58
C GLY A 22 9.97 -11.57 -18.01
N ALA A 23 10.58 -11.06 -19.08
CA ALA A 23 10.22 -9.78 -19.65
C ALA A 23 9.04 -9.93 -20.63
N MET A 24 8.00 -9.11 -20.45
CA MET A 24 6.81 -9.13 -21.31
C MET A 24 6.98 -8.28 -22.59
N ASP A 25 8.03 -7.46 -22.66
CA ASP A 25 8.35 -6.59 -23.78
C ASP A 25 9.87 -6.40 -23.94
N THR A 26 10.29 -6.04 -25.15
CA THR A 26 11.71 -5.90 -25.52
C THR A 26 12.41 -4.76 -24.75
N LYS A 27 11.70 -3.68 -24.41
CA LYS A 27 12.30 -2.55 -23.70
C LYS A 27 12.65 -2.93 -22.26
N LEU A 28 11.78 -3.69 -21.59
CA LEU A 28 12.05 -4.26 -20.28
C LEU A 28 13.21 -5.27 -20.35
N LEU A 29 13.19 -6.17 -21.34
CA LEU A 29 14.25 -7.15 -21.58
C LEU A 29 15.63 -6.48 -21.69
N GLU A 30 15.79 -5.53 -22.60
CA GLU A 30 17.05 -4.81 -22.82
C GLU A 30 17.50 -4.09 -21.56
N ALA A 31 16.58 -3.40 -20.87
CA ALA A 31 16.92 -2.63 -19.69
C ALA A 31 17.37 -3.51 -18.50
N LEU A 32 16.81 -4.71 -18.34
CA LEU A 32 17.26 -5.68 -17.33
C LEU A 32 18.59 -6.33 -17.72
N TYR A 33 18.75 -6.70 -19.01
CA TYR A 33 19.99 -7.26 -19.54
C TYR A 33 21.18 -6.33 -19.30
N TRP A 34 21.04 -5.04 -19.63
CA TRP A 34 22.09 -4.03 -19.41
C TRP A 34 22.38 -3.75 -17.93
N LYS A 35 21.47 -4.13 -17.03
CA LYS A 35 21.67 -4.06 -15.58
C LYS A 35 22.30 -5.34 -15.00
N GLY A 36 22.58 -6.34 -15.83
CA GLY A 36 23.13 -7.63 -15.40
C GLY A 36 22.13 -8.51 -14.65
N ILE A 37 20.84 -8.26 -14.81
CA ILE A 37 19.78 -9.06 -14.17
C ILE A 37 19.44 -10.22 -15.12
N PRO A 38 19.48 -11.49 -14.66
CA PRO A 38 19.03 -12.64 -15.44
C PRO A 38 17.58 -12.44 -15.92
N VAL A 39 17.42 -12.38 -17.25
CA VAL A 39 16.16 -12.06 -17.90
C VAL A 39 16.01 -12.84 -19.20
N PHE A 40 14.78 -13.22 -19.54
CA PHE A 40 14.44 -13.81 -20.83
C PHE A 40 13.19 -13.16 -21.43
N ASP A 41 13.03 -13.28 -22.75
CA ASP A 41 11.83 -12.82 -23.44
C ASP A 41 10.71 -13.84 -23.28
N MET A 42 9.57 -13.42 -22.73
CA MET A 42 8.38 -14.27 -22.66
C MET A 42 7.67 -14.41 -24.01
N GLY A 43 8.02 -13.60 -25.02
CA GLY A 43 7.40 -13.65 -26.35
C GLY A 43 5.97 -13.11 -26.41
N SER A 44 5.49 -12.47 -25.33
CA SER A 44 4.09 -12.07 -25.18
C SER A 44 3.72 -10.72 -25.83
N HIS A 45 4.73 -9.88 -26.12
CA HIS A 45 4.63 -8.54 -26.70
C HIS A 45 3.54 -7.66 -26.06
N MET A 46 3.40 -7.71 -24.74
CA MET A 46 2.36 -6.96 -24.01
C MET A 46 2.77 -5.52 -23.71
N SER A 47 1.77 -4.64 -23.58
CA SER A 47 1.97 -3.25 -23.17
C SER A 47 2.36 -3.15 -21.68
N THR A 48 3.20 -2.17 -21.34
CA THR A 48 3.68 -1.90 -19.97
C THR A 48 2.73 -1.02 -19.14
N ILE A 49 1.58 -0.64 -19.69
CA ILE A 49 0.59 0.20 -19.01
C ILE A 49 -0.15 -0.64 -17.96
N ASP A 50 -0.34 -0.11 -16.74
CA ASP A 50 -1.16 -0.76 -15.70
C ASP A 50 -2.56 -1.05 -16.25
N VAL A 51 -2.88 -2.33 -16.41
CA VAL A 51 -4.09 -2.76 -17.12
C VAL A 51 -5.32 -2.89 -16.22
N GLY A 52 -5.20 -2.54 -14.92
CA GLY A 52 -6.30 -2.66 -13.97
C GLY A 52 -6.67 -4.12 -13.66
N TRP A 53 -7.05 -4.38 -12.41
CA TRP A 53 -7.47 -5.71 -11.97
C TRP A 53 -8.74 -6.17 -12.71
N GLY A 54 -8.76 -7.43 -13.17
CA GLY A 54 -9.90 -8.05 -13.84
C GLY A 54 -10.13 -7.66 -15.32
N SER A 55 -9.20 -6.93 -15.94
CA SER A 55 -9.31 -6.57 -17.36
C SER A 55 -8.97 -7.73 -18.32
N PRO A 56 -9.37 -7.70 -19.59
CA PRO A 56 -8.99 -8.72 -20.57
C PRO A 56 -7.47 -8.87 -20.74
N THR A 57 -6.72 -7.76 -20.64
CA THR A 57 -5.25 -7.81 -20.70
C THR A 57 -4.65 -8.38 -19.42
N PHE A 58 -5.27 -8.15 -18.25
CA PHE A 58 -4.93 -8.82 -17.00
C PHE A 58 -5.10 -10.34 -17.10
N HIS A 59 -6.21 -10.83 -17.66
CA HIS A 59 -6.39 -12.26 -17.92
C HIS A 59 -5.36 -12.80 -18.91
N LYS A 60 -4.98 -12.02 -19.93
CA LYS A 60 -3.91 -12.42 -20.87
C LYS A 60 -2.55 -12.60 -20.16
N MET A 61 -2.18 -11.70 -19.24
CA MET A 61 -0.94 -11.83 -18.46
C MET A 61 -0.93 -13.11 -17.60
N GLY A 62 -2.05 -13.41 -16.93
CA GLY A 62 -2.19 -14.62 -16.13
C GLY A 62 -1.96 -15.91 -16.92
N ARG A 63 -2.34 -15.94 -18.20
CA ARG A 63 -2.10 -17.11 -19.07
C ARG A 63 -0.62 -17.40 -19.33
N GLU A 64 0.19 -16.36 -19.52
CA GLU A 64 1.63 -16.52 -19.78
C GLU A 64 2.35 -17.19 -18.61
N LYS A 65 1.92 -16.89 -17.37
CA LYS A 65 2.42 -17.56 -16.15
C LYS A 65 2.20 -19.07 -16.21
N VAL A 66 1.01 -19.52 -16.60
CA VAL A 66 0.67 -20.95 -16.65
C VAL A 66 1.39 -21.66 -17.79
N ILE A 67 1.50 -21.02 -18.96
CA ILE A 67 2.29 -21.52 -20.10
C ILE A 67 3.75 -21.72 -19.68
N LEU A 68 4.33 -20.79 -18.94
CA LEU A 68 5.70 -20.87 -18.45
C LEU A 68 5.88 -22.05 -17.48
N ILE A 69 4.97 -22.22 -16.52
CA ILE A 69 5.01 -23.33 -15.56
C ILE A 69 4.97 -24.69 -16.30
N ASP A 70 3.99 -24.88 -17.19
CA ASP A 70 3.88 -26.12 -17.99
C ASP A 70 5.11 -26.36 -18.89
N SER A 71 5.77 -25.30 -19.35
CA SER A 71 6.98 -25.40 -20.16
C SER A 71 8.23 -25.77 -19.34
N ILE A 72 8.34 -25.31 -18.08
CA ILE A 72 9.53 -25.52 -17.23
C ILE A 72 9.50 -26.87 -16.53
N LEU A 73 8.37 -27.30 -15.97
CA LEU A 73 8.28 -28.52 -15.17
C LEU A 73 8.79 -29.80 -15.89
N PRO A 74 8.59 -29.99 -17.21
CA PRO A 74 9.16 -31.12 -17.94
C PRO A 74 10.69 -31.21 -17.93
N TYR A 75 11.40 -30.10 -17.72
CA TYR A 75 12.87 -30.09 -17.62
C TYR A 75 13.39 -30.55 -16.25
N GLY A 76 12.51 -30.81 -15.28
CA GLY A 76 12.90 -31.33 -13.97
C GLY A 76 13.38 -30.28 -12.96
N PHE A 77 13.11 -29.00 -13.20
CA PHE A 77 13.38 -27.93 -12.24
C PHE A 77 12.25 -27.76 -11.23
N GLU A 78 12.60 -27.51 -9.97
CA GLU A 78 11.67 -26.91 -9.01
C GLU A 78 11.52 -25.41 -9.34
N LEU A 79 10.29 -24.91 -9.28
CA LEU A 79 9.97 -23.55 -9.67
C LEU A 79 9.27 -22.83 -8.51
N LEU A 80 9.92 -21.80 -7.96
CA LEU A 80 9.25 -20.80 -7.12
C LEU A 80 8.86 -19.62 -8.01
N MET A 81 7.57 -19.53 -8.33
CA MET A 81 7.04 -18.47 -9.17
C MET A 81 6.35 -17.43 -8.28
N CYS A 82 6.58 -16.16 -8.59
CA CYS A 82 5.93 -15.06 -7.87
C CYS A 82 5.62 -13.88 -8.79
N ASP A 83 4.61 -13.10 -8.41
CA ASP A 83 4.30 -11.85 -9.10
C ASP A 83 5.40 -10.81 -8.84
N THR A 84 5.54 -9.82 -9.72
CA THR A 84 6.61 -8.81 -9.57
C THR A 84 6.31 -7.76 -8.49
N ASP A 85 5.07 -7.70 -8.00
CA ASP A 85 4.58 -6.77 -7.00
C ASP A 85 4.47 -7.40 -5.60
N MET A 86 5.30 -8.40 -5.34
CA MET A 86 5.60 -8.91 -4.00
C MET A 86 7.07 -8.63 -3.65
N VAL A 87 7.38 -8.65 -2.36
CA VAL A 87 8.74 -8.48 -1.84
C VAL A 87 9.09 -9.63 -0.90
N TRP A 88 10.25 -10.24 -1.11
CA TRP A 88 10.86 -11.19 -0.19
C TRP A 88 11.58 -10.45 0.94
N LEU A 89 11.34 -10.84 2.18
CA LEU A 89 11.93 -10.24 3.39
C LEU A 89 12.89 -11.20 4.11
N LYS A 90 12.83 -12.48 3.74
CA LYS A 90 13.69 -13.56 4.23
C LYS A 90 13.88 -14.59 3.11
N ASP A 91 15.02 -15.28 3.09
CA ASP A 91 15.28 -16.35 2.11
C ASP A 91 14.19 -17.44 2.24
N PRO A 92 13.36 -17.66 1.21
CA PRO A 92 12.26 -18.61 1.29
C PRO A 92 12.70 -20.07 1.13
N LEU A 93 13.87 -20.34 0.55
CA LEU A 93 14.26 -21.69 0.16
C LEU A 93 14.36 -22.65 1.36
N PRO A 94 14.95 -22.26 2.52
CA PRO A 94 14.96 -23.12 3.70
C PRO A 94 13.58 -23.43 4.25
N TYR A 95 12.61 -22.51 4.11
CA TYR A 95 11.24 -22.75 4.55
C TYR A 95 10.57 -23.79 3.65
N LEU A 96 10.66 -23.60 2.33
CA LEU A 96 10.05 -24.52 1.36
C LEU A 96 10.65 -25.94 1.47
N ALA A 97 11.95 -26.04 1.76
CA ALA A 97 12.64 -27.32 1.94
C ALA A 97 12.14 -28.16 3.14
N ARG A 98 11.39 -27.58 4.08
CA ARG A 98 10.74 -28.31 5.18
C ARG A 98 9.67 -29.29 4.69
N PHE A 99 9.14 -29.09 3.48
CA PHE A 99 8.06 -29.88 2.91
C PHE A 99 8.52 -30.58 1.62
N PRO A 100 9.43 -31.56 1.70
CA PRO A 100 9.96 -32.25 0.52
C PRO A 100 8.89 -33.05 -0.24
N GLU A 101 7.84 -33.49 0.47
CA GLU A 101 6.72 -34.25 -0.08
C GLU A 101 5.68 -33.39 -0.80
N ALA A 102 5.70 -32.07 -0.64
CA ALA A 102 4.74 -31.19 -1.30
C ALA A 102 5.01 -31.16 -2.81
N ASP A 103 3.95 -31.37 -3.60
CA ASP A 103 3.95 -31.14 -5.04
C ASP A 103 3.85 -29.64 -5.34
N VAL A 104 2.98 -28.95 -4.58
CA VAL A 104 2.74 -27.50 -4.69
C VAL A 104 2.60 -26.90 -3.28
N LEU A 105 3.27 -25.77 -3.05
CA LEU A 105 3.01 -24.88 -1.92
C LEU A 105 2.49 -23.55 -2.46
N THR A 106 1.37 -23.05 -1.94
CA THR A 106 0.76 -21.80 -2.43
C THR A 106 0.41 -20.86 -1.30
N SER A 107 0.61 -19.56 -1.50
CA SER A 107 0.07 -18.53 -0.62
C SER A 107 -1.46 -18.48 -0.68
N THR A 108 -2.07 -17.72 0.24
CA THR A 108 -3.53 -17.59 0.33
C THR A 108 -3.93 -16.13 0.51
N ASP A 109 -5.14 -15.79 0.08
CA ASP A 109 -5.78 -14.50 0.39
C ASP A 109 -6.49 -14.54 1.75
N GLN A 110 -6.12 -15.49 2.62
CA GLN A 110 -6.67 -15.63 3.96
C GLN A 110 -6.24 -14.43 4.82
N VAL A 111 -7.20 -13.82 5.51
CA VAL A 111 -6.97 -12.67 6.40
C VAL A 111 -7.10 -13.02 7.88
N THR A 112 -7.72 -14.16 8.21
CA THR A 112 -7.82 -14.69 9.57
C THR A 112 -6.77 -15.80 9.74
N PRO A 113 -5.78 -15.65 10.63
CA PRO A 113 -4.73 -16.64 10.80
C PRO A 113 -5.33 -17.96 11.29
N THR A 114 -4.95 -19.08 10.64
CA THR A 114 -5.36 -20.42 11.09
C THR A 114 -4.33 -21.04 12.03
N VAL A 115 -3.10 -20.53 11.99
CA VAL A 115 -1.98 -20.87 12.87
C VAL A 115 -1.38 -19.62 13.49
N VAL A 116 -0.74 -19.77 14.64
CA VAL A 116 -0.04 -18.69 15.36
C VAL A 116 1.49 -18.81 15.30
N ASP A 117 1.97 -19.82 14.59
CA ASP A 117 3.37 -20.15 14.40
C ASP A 117 3.72 -20.18 12.90
N ASP A 118 4.78 -20.88 12.52
CA ASP A 118 5.30 -20.96 11.16
C ASP A 118 4.94 -22.28 10.44
N ARG A 119 3.94 -23.02 10.92
CA ARG A 119 3.41 -24.18 10.20
C ARG A 119 2.57 -23.75 9.00
N LEU A 120 2.26 -24.69 8.11
CA LEU A 120 1.29 -24.46 7.03
C LEU A 120 -0.08 -24.08 7.62
N ASP A 121 -0.83 -23.26 6.89
CA ASP A 121 -2.21 -22.93 7.26
C ASP A 121 -3.07 -24.22 7.28
N VAL A 122 -3.95 -24.31 8.28
CA VAL A 122 -4.91 -25.41 8.44
C VAL A 122 -5.94 -25.32 7.33
N TRP A 123 -5.78 -26.13 6.29
CA TRP A 123 -6.59 -26.08 5.06
C TRP A 123 -8.10 -26.19 5.32
N GLN A 124 -8.54 -26.90 6.36
CA GLN A 124 -9.97 -27.00 6.74
C GLN A 124 -10.55 -25.66 7.23
N GLN A 125 -9.70 -24.74 7.69
CA GLN A 125 -10.07 -23.42 8.20
C GLN A 125 -9.82 -22.31 7.17
N THR A 126 -9.15 -22.62 6.06
CA THR A 126 -8.89 -21.66 4.98
C THR A 126 -10.07 -21.59 4.01
N GLY A 127 -10.90 -20.57 4.16
CA GLY A 127 -12.03 -20.30 3.25
C GLY A 127 -11.68 -19.39 2.06
N ALA A 128 -10.63 -18.57 2.19
CA ALA A 128 -10.21 -17.62 1.17
C ALA A 128 -9.56 -18.31 -0.05
N ALA A 129 -9.42 -17.57 -1.16
CA ALA A 129 -8.78 -18.08 -2.37
C ALA A 129 -7.30 -18.46 -2.12
N TYR A 130 -6.84 -19.51 -2.81
CA TYR A 130 -5.41 -19.80 -2.91
C TYR A 130 -4.79 -18.81 -3.88
N ASN A 131 -3.91 -17.96 -3.36
CA ASN A 131 -3.30 -16.88 -4.10
C ASN A 131 -2.11 -17.41 -4.90
N ILE A 132 -2.12 -17.15 -6.20
CA ILE A 132 -1.11 -17.63 -7.16
C ILE A 132 0.00 -16.61 -7.45
N GLY A 133 0.15 -15.62 -6.57
CA GLY A 133 1.22 -14.63 -6.61
C GLY A 133 2.49 -15.07 -5.87
N ILE A 134 2.41 -16.13 -5.06
CA ILE A 134 3.56 -16.84 -4.49
C ILE A 134 3.20 -18.33 -4.45
N PHE A 135 3.86 -19.11 -5.29
CA PHE A 135 3.68 -20.56 -5.27
C PHE A 135 4.91 -21.33 -5.78
N HIS A 136 5.24 -22.41 -5.07
CA HIS A 136 6.33 -23.32 -5.37
C HIS A 136 5.78 -24.60 -5.99
N TRP A 137 6.47 -25.10 -7.00
CA TRP A 137 6.12 -26.28 -7.76
C TRP A 137 7.29 -27.24 -7.82
N ARG A 138 7.03 -28.52 -7.50
CA ARG A 138 7.91 -29.63 -7.86
C ARG A 138 7.53 -30.23 -9.21
N PRO A 139 8.50 -30.72 -10.00
CA PRO A 139 8.26 -31.33 -11.31
C PRO A 139 7.77 -32.78 -11.20
N THR A 140 6.80 -33.04 -10.33
CA THR A 140 6.17 -34.36 -10.22
C THR A 140 5.19 -34.59 -11.35
N GLU A 141 4.82 -35.86 -11.58
CA GLU A 141 3.83 -36.19 -12.62
C GLU A 141 2.45 -35.57 -12.32
N SER A 142 2.11 -35.37 -11.05
CA SER A 142 0.87 -34.72 -10.65
C SER A 142 0.90 -33.22 -10.98
N SER A 143 1.97 -32.52 -10.60
CA SER A 143 2.17 -31.11 -10.93
C SER A 143 2.16 -30.83 -12.43
N LYS A 144 2.81 -31.69 -13.23
CA LYS A 144 2.81 -31.56 -14.71
C LYS A 144 1.41 -31.73 -15.30
N LYS A 145 0.61 -32.67 -14.78
CA LYS A 145 -0.78 -32.87 -15.22
C LYS A 145 -1.66 -31.67 -14.86
N LEU A 146 -1.55 -31.19 -13.62
CA LEU A 146 -2.27 -30.00 -13.17
C LEU A 146 -1.91 -28.77 -14.02
N ALA A 147 -0.63 -28.49 -14.24
CA ALA A 147 -0.18 -27.35 -15.04
C ALA A 147 -0.73 -27.41 -16.47
N ARG A 148 -0.73 -28.61 -17.09
CA ARG A 148 -1.28 -28.83 -18.43
C ARG A 148 -2.79 -28.60 -18.48
N GLU A 149 -3.54 -29.18 -17.56
CA GLU A 149 -5.00 -29.02 -17.51
C GLU A 149 -5.39 -27.56 -17.26
N TRP A 150 -4.69 -26.90 -16.33
CA TRP A 150 -4.91 -25.49 -16.05
C TRP A 150 -4.61 -24.61 -17.27
N LYS A 151 -3.51 -24.88 -17.98
CA LYS A 151 -3.18 -24.21 -19.25
C LYS A 151 -4.29 -24.42 -20.29
N GLU A 152 -4.72 -25.66 -20.51
CA GLU A 152 -5.76 -25.99 -21.49
C GLU A 152 -7.09 -25.31 -21.16
N MET A 153 -7.48 -25.27 -19.88
CA MET A 153 -8.66 -24.54 -19.41
C MET A 153 -8.59 -23.04 -19.76
N LEU A 154 -7.47 -22.38 -19.43
CA LEU A 154 -7.34 -20.94 -19.68
C LEU A 154 -7.19 -20.57 -21.16
N LEU A 155 -6.65 -21.49 -21.98
CA LEU A 155 -6.61 -21.30 -23.44
C LEU A 155 -7.97 -21.52 -24.10
N ALA A 156 -8.84 -22.33 -23.48
CA ALA A 156 -10.18 -22.61 -23.99
C ALA A 156 -11.18 -21.48 -23.71
N ASP A 157 -11.02 -20.73 -22.61
CA ASP A 157 -11.89 -19.59 -22.26
C ASP A 157 -11.08 -18.42 -21.71
N ASP A 158 -11.05 -17.32 -22.47
CA ASP A 158 -10.28 -16.13 -22.16
C ASP A 158 -10.88 -15.27 -21.03
N LYS A 159 -12.09 -15.61 -20.58
CA LYS A 159 -12.79 -14.95 -19.46
C LYS A 159 -12.43 -15.55 -18.12
N ILE A 160 -11.88 -16.77 -18.09
CA ILE A 160 -11.47 -17.40 -16.84
C ILE A 160 -10.24 -16.67 -16.32
N TRP A 161 -10.35 -16.15 -15.10
CA TRP A 161 -9.21 -15.61 -14.36
C TRP A 161 -8.32 -16.78 -13.89
N ASP A 162 -7.01 -16.69 -14.12
CA ASP A 162 -6.03 -17.73 -13.81
C ASP A 162 -6.12 -18.22 -12.35
N GLN A 163 -6.22 -17.30 -11.37
CA GLN A 163 -6.40 -17.66 -9.96
C GLN A 163 -7.68 -18.46 -9.72
N ASN A 164 -8.80 -18.06 -10.32
CA ASN A 164 -10.06 -18.78 -10.17
C ASN A 164 -9.98 -20.16 -10.81
N GLY A 165 -9.43 -20.25 -12.03
CA GLY A 165 -9.23 -21.54 -12.70
C GLY A 165 -8.35 -22.50 -11.90
N PHE A 166 -7.27 -22.00 -11.28
CA PHE A 166 -6.43 -22.80 -10.39
C PHE A 166 -7.24 -23.32 -9.19
N ASN A 167 -7.95 -22.43 -8.49
CA ASN A 167 -8.78 -22.79 -7.34
C ASN A 167 -9.88 -23.79 -7.72
N ASP A 168 -10.55 -23.62 -8.85
CA ASP A 168 -11.60 -24.51 -9.33
C ASP A 168 -11.07 -25.93 -9.58
N ILE A 169 -9.87 -26.06 -10.18
CA ILE A 169 -9.26 -27.37 -10.46
C ILE A 169 -8.77 -28.03 -9.16
N VAL A 170 -7.97 -27.33 -8.34
CA VAL A 170 -7.35 -27.95 -7.17
C VAL A 170 -8.36 -28.30 -6.09
N ARG A 171 -9.49 -27.58 -6.03
CA ARG A 171 -10.55 -27.79 -5.02
C ARG A 171 -11.64 -28.77 -5.42
N ARG A 172 -11.59 -29.37 -6.63
CA ARG A 172 -12.58 -30.41 -7.03
C ARG A 172 -12.72 -31.50 -6.00
N GLN A 173 -11.60 -31.90 -5.42
CA GLN A 173 -11.54 -32.76 -4.25
C GLN A 173 -10.40 -32.29 -3.36
N LEU A 174 -10.73 -31.92 -2.13
CA LEU A 174 -9.77 -31.66 -1.06
C LEU A 174 -9.90 -32.74 0.01
N GLY A 175 -8.75 -33.18 0.52
CA GLY A 175 -8.66 -34.21 1.53
C GLY A 175 -8.50 -35.63 0.94
N PRO A 176 -8.11 -36.58 1.79
CA PRO A 176 -7.74 -36.41 3.21
C PRO A 176 -6.38 -35.71 3.38
N SER A 177 -5.97 -35.47 4.64
CA SER A 177 -4.59 -35.10 4.94
C SER A 177 -3.61 -36.16 4.42
N VAL A 178 -2.42 -35.72 3.98
CA VAL A 178 -1.37 -36.63 3.48
C VAL A 178 -0.79 -37.47 4.62
N ASP A 179 -0.62 -36.84 5.78
CA ASP A 179 -0.19 -37.43 7.04
C ASP A 179 -0.70 -36.58 8.22
N GLU A 180 -0.37 -36.96 9.46
CA GLU A 180 -0.88 -36.32 10.68
C GLU A 180 -0.21 -34.98 11.01
N ASP A 181 1.05 -34.75 10.58
CA ASP A 181 1.92 -33.71 11.14
C ASP A 181 2.33 -32.62 10.13
N SER A 182 2.39 -32.93 8.83
CA SER A 182 2.96 -32.05 7.80
C SER A 182 2.09 -30.85 7.47
N GLY A 183 0.78 -30.93 7.72
CA GLY A 183 -0.21 -29.95 7.27
C GLY A 183 -0.53 -30.04 5.77
N LEU A 184 0.02 -31.03 5.05
CA LEU A 184 -0.26 -31.25 3.63
C LEU A 184 -1.63 -31.96 3.43
N VAL A 185 -2.27 -31.66 2.31
CA VAL A 185 -3.57 -32.20 1.94
C VAL A 185 -3.56 -32.76 0.51
N TYR A 186 -4.27 -33.86 0.28
CA TYR A 186 -4.54 -34.32 -1.07
C TYR A 186 -5.52 -33.36 -1.77
N ALA A 187 -5.16 -32.90 -2.95
CA ALA A 187 -5.92 -32.02 -3.82
C ALA A 187 -5.96 -32.58 -5.24
N TYR A 188 -6.68 -31.93 -6.16
CA TYR A 188 -6.73 -32.31 -7.57
C TYR A 188 -7.07 -33.80 -7.76
N ASP A 189 -8.31 -34.15 -7.36
CA ASP A 189 -8.86 -35.49 -7.46
C ASP A 189 -8.03 -36.56 -6.70
N GLY A 190 -7.38 -36.13 -5.61
CA GLY A 190 -6.56 -36.99 -4.75
C GLY A 190 -5.13 -37.25 -5.27
N ASN A 191 -4.70 -36.58 -6.35
CA ASN A 191 -3.42 -36.86 -6.99
C ASN A 191 -2.29 -35.91 -6.57
N LEU A 192 -2.60 -34.75 -6.01
CA LEU A 192 -1.64 -33.68 -5.70
C LEU A 192 -1.50 -33.51 -4.20
N LYS A 193 -0.27 -33.44 -3.68
CA LYS A 193 0.02 -33.04 -2.30
C LYS A 193 0.20 -31.52 -2.23
N LEU A 194 -0.81 -30.84 -1.71
CA LEU A 194 -0.86 -29.38 -1.58
C LEU A 194 -0.53 -28.93 -0.16
N GLY A 195 0.23 -27.84 -0.04
CA GLY A 195 0.39 -27.11 1.22
C GLY A 195 0.04 -25.64 1.07
N LEU A 196 -0.55 -25.06 2.13
CA LEU A 196 -0.93 -23.65 2.17
C LEU A 196 0.07 -22.86 3.00
N LEU A 197 0.79 -21.95 2.37
CA LEU A 197 1.75 -21.09 3.06
C LEU A 197 0.97 -20.17 4.03
N PRO A 198 1.40 -20.07 5.29
CA PRO A 198 0.65 -19.36 6.32
C PRO A 198 0.60 -17.86 6.05
N ALA A 199 -0.61 -17.28 6.03
CA ALA A 199 -0.82 -15.86 5.77
C ALA A 199 -0.16 -14.92 6.82
N SER A 200 0.25 -15.45 7.98
CA SER A 200 0.96 -14.72 9.03
C SER A 200 2.40 -14.36 8.67
N ILE A 201 3.04 -15.10 7.75
CA ILE A 201 4.44 -14.89 7.33
C ILE A 201 4.65 -14.88 5.81
N PHE A 202 3.71 -15.42 5.03
CA PHE A 202 3.60 -15.18 3.58
C PHE A 202 2.42 -14.23 3.36
N CYS A 203 2.64 -12.98 3.72
CA CYS A 203 1.55 -12.04 3.97
C CYS A 203 0.93 -11.49 2.68
N SER A 204 -0.39 -11.37 2.68
CA SER A 204 -1.11 -10.44 1.82
C SER A 204 -0.94 -9.00 2.30
N GLY A 205 -1.35 -8.02 1.50
CA GLY A 205 -1.25 -6.63 1.95
C GLY A 205 -2.18 -6.30 3.13
N HIS A 206 -3.28 -7.02 3.31
CA HIS A 206 -4.14 -6.84 4.49
C HIS A 206 -3.44 -7.34 5.77
N THR A 207 -2.92 -8.57 5.72
CA THR A 207 -2.24 -9.19 6.88
C THR A 207 -0.93 -8.48 7.25
N TYR A 208 -0.22 -7.91 6.27
CA TYR A 208 1.02 -7.17 6.50
C TYR A 208 0.80 -5.70 6.89
N PHE A 209 0.07 -4.91 6.08
CA PHE A 209 0.01 -3.46 6.22
C PHE A 209 -1.14 -2.98 7.13
N VAL A 210 -2.25 -3.71 7.20
CA VAL A 210 -3.43 -3.31 8.00
C VAL A 210 -3.37 -3.96 9.38
N GLN A 211 -3.23 -5.29 9.41
CA GLN A 211 -3.19 -6.05 10.65
C GLN A 211 -1.82 -6.09 11.30
N ALA A 212 -0.74 -6.03 10.52
CA ALA A 212 0.61 -6.33 10.97
C ALA A 212 0.69 -7.62 11.81
N ILE A 213 0.04 -8.70 11.32
CA ILE A 213 -0.14 -9.97 12.06
C ILE A 213 1.20 -10.47 12.62
N TYR A 214 2.25 -10.44 11.80
CA TYR A 214 3.59 -10.88 12.18
C TYR A 214 4.10 -10.19 13.46
N GLN A 215 3.82 -8.90 13.66
CA GLN A 215 4.21 -8.18 14.88
C GLN A 215 3.41 -8.66 16.09
N GLN A 216 2.13 -8.96 15.89
CA GLN A 216 1.23 -9.40 16.97
C GLN A 216 1.57 -10.82 17.44
N LEU A 217 1.94 -11.68 16.49
CA LEU A 217 2.33 -13.08 16.74
C LEU A 217 3.84 -13.22 17.02
N ARG A 218 4.62 -12.14 16.92
CA ARG A 218 6.09 -12.13 17.08
C ARG A 218 6.80 -13.06 16.09
N LEU A 219 6.33 -13.05 14.86
CA LEU A 219 6.88 -13.81 13.73
C LEU A 219 7.71 -12.91 12.82
N GLU A 220 8.58 -13.53 12.04
CA GLU A 220 9.33 -12.88 10.97
C GLU A 220 8.69 -13.24 9.62
N PRO A 221 8.17 -12.27 8.85
CA PRO A 221 7.57 -12.54 7.56
C PRO A 221 8.64 -12.93 6.53
N TYR A 222 8.32 -13.91 5.68
CA TYR A 222 9.12 -14.29 4.51
C TYR A 222 8.81 -13.40 3.31
N ALA A 223 7.56 -13.02 3.14
CA ALA A 223 7.13 -12.24 1.98
C ALA A 223 5.95 -11.34 2.31
N VAL A 224 5.82 -10.29 1.51
CA VAL A 224 4.60 -9.50 1.41
C VAL A 224 4.19 -9.35 -0.05
N HIS A 225 2.98 -9.81 -0.39
CA HIS A 225 2.36 -9.59 -1.68
C HIS A 225 1.44 -8.36 -1.59
N THR A 226 1.55 -7.42 -2.53
CA THR A 226 0.78 -6.17 -2.52
C THR A 226 -0.69 -6.32 -2.98
N THR A 227 -1.37 -7.36 -2.48
CA THR A 227 -2.82 -7.56 -2.59
C THR A 227 -3.58 -6.78 -1.51
N PHE A 228 -4.90 -6.65 -1.65
CA PHE A 228 -5.74 -5.88 -0.72
C PHE A 228 -5.32 -4.39 -0.60
N GLN A 229 -5.09 -3.72 -1.73
CA GLN A 229 -4.63 -2.32 -1.76
C GLN A 229 -5.40 -1.45 -2.74
N TYR A 230 -5.35 -0.15 -2.54
CA TYR A 230 -6.02 0.85 -3.36
C TYR A 230 -5.02 1.57 -4.27
N ALA A 231 -5.52 2.46 -5.14
CA ALA A 231 -4.68 3.32 -6.00
C ALA A 231 -3.72 2.59 -6.98
N GLY A 232 -3.98 1.32 -7.32
CA GLY A 232 -3.25 0.57 -8.35
C GLY A 232 -1.75 0.49 -8.07
N THR A 233 -0.92 0.53 -9.14
CA THR A 233 0.54 0.49 -9.02
C THR A 233 1.12 1.57 -8.08
N GLU A 234 0.53 2.76 -8.08
CA GLU A 234 0.99 3.88 -7.25
C GLU A 234 0.75 3.64 -5.75
N GLY A 235 -0.41 3.08 -5.40
CA GLY A 235 -0.72 2.68 -4.03
C GLY A 235 0.18 1.53 -3.56
N LYS A 236 0.40 0.52 -4.42
CA LYS A 236 1.35 -0.58 -4.15
C LYS A 236 2.74 -0.09 -3.79
N ARG A 237 3.25 0.84 -4.59
CA ARG A 237 4.55 1.45 -4.33
C ARG A 237 4.55 2.20 -3.00
N HIS A 238 3.47 2.93 -2.72
CA HIS A 238 3.36 3.70 -1.48
C HIS A 238 3.29 2.79 -0.24
N ARG A 239 2.58 1.66 -0.27
CA ARG A 239 2.54 0.68 0.83
C ARG A 239 3.93 0.12 1.15
N LEU A 240 4.67 -0.27 0.12
CA LEU A 240 6.03 -0.79 0.28
C LEU A 240 6.98 0.29 0.83
N ARG A 241 6.79 1.56 0.45
CA ARG A 241 7.51 2.69 1.03
C ARG A 241 7.14 2.95 2.49
N GLU A 242 5.85 2.93 2.83
CA GLU A 242 5.37 3.04 4.22
C GLU A 242 6.01 1.96 5.11
N ALA A 243 6.15 0.74 4.58
CA ALA A 243 6.84 -0.36 5.26
C ALA A 243 8.38 -0.33 5.16
N LYS A 244 8.97 0.63 4.43
CA LYS A 244 10.43 0.78 4.22
C LYS A 244 11.09 -0.41 3.51
N VAL A 245 10.32 -1.11 2.67
CA VAL A 245 10.78 -2.28 1.90
C VAL A 245 10.83 -2.03 0.40
N PHE A 246 10.48 -0.82 -0.07
CA PHE A 246 10.66 -0.46 -1.47
C PHE A 246 12.08 0.05 -1.74
N TYR A 247 12.68 -0.36 -2.87
CA TYR A 247 14.00 0.11 -3.25
C TYR A 247 13.91 1.37 -4.13
N ASP A 248 14.00 2.52 -3.47
CA ASP A 248 14.05 3.82 -4.14
C ASP A 248 15.49 4.28 -4.46
N PRO A 249 15.69 5.00 -5.56
CA PRO A 249 16.99 5.57 -5.89
C PRO A 249 17.32 6.79 -5.00
N PRO A 250 18.60 7.20 -4.89
CA PRO A 250 19.02 8.29 -4.00
C PRO A 250 18.26 9.61 -4.18
N GLU A 251 17.82 9.93 -5.40
CA GLU A 251 17.09 11.16 -5.72
C GLU A 251 15.72 11.22 -5.02
N TYR A 252 15.14 10.07 -4.66
CA TYR A 252 13.91 10.02 -3.90
C TYR A 252 14.05 10.69 -2.52
N TYR A 253 15.25 10.55 -1.93
CA TYR A 253 15.59 10.99 -0.58
C TYR A 253 16.12 12.44 -0.51
N ASP A 254 16.45 13.05 -1.65
CA ASP A 254 16.90 14.45 -1.73
C ASP A 254 15.90 15.30 -2.52
N SER A 255 14.84 15.74 -1.85
CA SER A 255 13.85 16.61 -2.48
C SER A 255 14.39 18.04 -2.66
N PRO A 256 14.25 18.63 -3.87
CA PRO A 256 14.41 20.06 -4.05
C PRO A 256 13.51 20.84 -3.07
N GLY A 257 14.03 21.92 -2.51
CA GLY A 257 13.32 22.73 -1.49
C GLY A 257 13.24 22.11 -0.09
N GLY A 258 13.69 20.87 0.09
CA GLY A 258 13.64 20.15 1.37
C GLY A 258 12.25 19.68 1.77
N PHE A 259 12.14 19.24 3.02
CA PHE A 259 10.98 18.57 3.57
C PHE A 259 10.23 19.47 4.57
N LEU A 260 8.91 19.29 4.60
CA LEU A 260 8.03 19.82 5.62
C LEU A 260 7.31 18.65 6.31
N THR A 261 7.25 18.67 7.63
CA THR A 261 6.52 17.69 8.43
C THR A 261 5.89 18.36 9.65
N PHE A 262 5.04 17.64 10.37
CA PHE A 262 4.46 18.12 11.61
C PHE A 262 4.21 16.98 12.58
N LYS A 263 4.14 17.31 13.87
CA LYS A 263 3.71 16.36 14.90
C LYS A 263 2.17 16.32 14.92
N PRO A 264 1.52 15.20 14.51
CA PRO A 264 0.08 15.09 14.63
C PRO A 264 -0.29 15.09 16.13
N SER A 265 -1.19 15.98 16.52
CA SER A 265 -1.69 16.05 17.90
C SER A 265 -3.16 15.67 17.92
N ILE A 266 -3.44 14.37 18.01
CA ILE A 266 -4.80 13.84 18.08
C ILE A 266 -5.21 13.71 19.55
N PRO A 267 -6.33 14.32 19.98
CA PRO A 267 -6.89 14.10 21.31
C PRO A 267 -7.12 12.62 21.58
N LYS A 268 -6.70 12.13 22.76
CA LYS A 268 -6.88 10.72 23.15
C LYS A 268 -8.34 10.29 23.09
N SER A 269 -9.27 11.20 23.37
CA SER A 269 -10.71 10.92 23.27
C SER A 269 -11.15 10.54 21.86
N LEU A 270 -10.60 11.20 20.83
CA LEU A 270 -10.89 10.84 19.43
C LEU A 270 -10.29 9.48 19.03
N LEU A 271 -9.28 8.99 19.75
CA LEU A 271 -8.65 7.69 19.48
C LEU A 271 -9.30 6.55 20.27
N LEU A 272 -9.63 6.77 21.54
CA LEU A 272 -9.90 5.69 22.50
C LEU A 272 -11.31 5.71 23.09
N ASP A 273 -12.02 6.84 23.05
CA ASP A 273 -13.33 6.93 23.68
C ASP A 273 -14.45 6.48 22.73
N GLY A 274 -15.50 5.90 23.31
CA GLY A 274 -16.73 5.52 22.61
C GLY A 274 -16.58 4.30 21.71
N GLU A 275 -17.68 3.96 21.05
CA GLU A 275 -17.72 2.86 20.08
C GLU A 275 -16.97 3.23 18.79
N HIS A 276 -16.36 2.23 18.15
CA HIS A 276 -15.73 2.38 16.85
C HIS A 276 -16.73 2.10 15.73
N ASN A 277 -17.46 3.14 15.34
CA ASN A 277 -18.46 3.14 14.26
C ASN A 277 -18.17 4.23 13.22
N ILE A 278 -19.02 4.34 12.18
CA ILE A 278 -18.85 5.28 11.06
C ILE A 278 -18.70 6.72 11.55
N GLU A 279 -19.56 7.18 12.46
CA GLU A 279 -19.52 8.56 12.95
C GLU A 279 -18.20 8.86 13.68
N SER A 280 -17.77 7.95 14.55
CA SER A 280 -16.51 8.09 15.28
C SER A 280 -15.29 8.03 14.35
N HIS A 281 -15.34 7.19 13.30
CA HIS A 281 -14.29 7.07 12.29
C HIS A 281 -14.11 8.37 11.53
N PHE A 282 -15.21 8.88 10.96
CA PHE A 282 -15.16 10.12 10.21
C PHE A 282 -14.80 11.31 11.09
N THR A 283 -15.24 11.35 12.35
CA THR A 283 -14.79 12.39 13.30
C THR A 283 -13.26 12.38 13.47
N LEU A 284 -12.66 11.19 13.64
CA LEU A 284 -11.21 11.04 13.77
C LEU A 284 -10.47 11.40 12.46
N ILE A 285 -10.93 10.94 11.31
CA ILE A 285 -10.31 11.24 10.01
C ILE A 285 -10.45 12.72 9.66
N ASN A 286 -11.63 13.30 9.85
CA ASN A 286 -11.91 14.73 9.62
C ASN A 286 -10.97 15.64 10.43
N TYR A 287 -10.67 15.27 11.67
CA TYR A 287 -9.72 15.98 12.53
C TYR A 287 -8.29 15.96 11.97
N GLN A 288 -7.86 14.82 11.42
CA GLN A 288 -6.54 14.66 10.81
C GLN A 288 -6.46 15.33 9.44
N MET A 289 -7.47 15.15 8.59
CA MET A 289 -7.55 15.75 7.24
C MET A 289 -7.46 17.27 7.30
N LYS A 290 -8.12 17.93 8.27
CA LYS A 290 -8.01 19.39 8.44
C LYS A 290 -6.57 19.85 8.65
N GLN A 291 -5.80 19.11 9.45
CA GLN A 291 -4.39 19.41 9.69
C GLN A 291 -3.53 19.13 8.45
N ILE A 292 -3.79 18.04 7.74
CA ILE A 292 -3.10 17.68 6.50
C ILE A 292 -3.39 18.71 5.40
N ARG A 293 -4.62 19.18 5.26
CA ARG A 293 -5.01 20.26 4.34
C ARG A 293 -4.18 21.53 4.59
N THR A 294 -4.01 21.92 5.85
CA THR A 294 -3.15 23.05 6.23
C THR A 294 -1.68 22.77 5.92
N ALA A 295 -1.18 21.56 6.18
CA ALA A 295 0.18 21.18 5.87
C ALA A 295 0.47 21.20 4.36
N LEU A 296 -0.47 20.71 3.53
CA LEU A 296 -0.41 20.76 2.07
C LEU A 296 -0.40 22.20 1.55
N ALA A 297 -1.20 23.09 2.15
CA ALA A 297 -1.21 24.50 1.79
C ALA A 297 0.14 25.18 2.07
N ILE A 298 0.73 24.93 3.25
CA ILE A 298 2.04 25.48 3.62
C ILE A 298 3.15 24.86 2.78
N ALA A 299 3.10 23.55 2.51
CA ALA A 299 4.05 22.85 1.64
C ALA A 299 4.04 23.44 0.22
N SER A 300 2.85 23.68 -0.34
CA SER A 300 2.66 24.38 -1.61
C SER A 300 3.18 25.83 -1.57
N LEU A 301 2.97 26.53 -0.46
CA LEU A 301 3.42 27.91 -0.29
C LEU A 301 4.95 28.04 -0.24
N LEU A 302 5.60 27.11 0.46
CA LEU A 302 7.05 27.11 0.70
C LEU A 302 7.83 26.28 -0.33
N ASN A 303 7.14 25.70 -1.32
CA ASN A 303 7.70 24.78 -2.31
C ASN A 303 8.51 23.63 -1.68
N ARG A 304 7.89 22.94 -0.73
CA ARG A 304 8.50 21.83 0.01
C ARG A 304 7.73 20.55 -0.16
N THR A 305 8.43 19.42 -0.07
CA THR A 305 7.80 18.10 -0.07
C THR A 305 7.23 17.80 1.31
N LEU A 306 5.93 17.51 1.38
CA LEU A 306 5.25 17.15 2.62
C LEU A 306 5.55 15.68 2.98
N VAL A 307 6.17 15.44 4.13
CA VAL A 307 6.16 14.10 4.73
C VAL A 307 4.84 13.96 5.48
N MET A 308 3.97 13.06 4.98
CA MET A 308 2.63 12.85 5.53
C MET A 308 2.71 12.38 6.98
N PRO A 309 1.76 12.72 7.87
CA PRO A 309 1.70 12.11 9.19
C PRO A 309 1.18 10.67 9.09
N PRO A 310 1.44 9.80 10.10
CA PRO A 310 0.71 8.54 10.21
C PRO A 310 -0.79 8.84 10.38
N LEU A 311 -1.63 8.11 9.65
CA LEU A 311 -3.09 8.22 9.76
C LEU A 311 -3.63 7.19 10.73
N TRP A 312 -4.48 7.63 11.66
CA TRP A 312 -5.20 6.75 12.55
C TRP A 312 -6.62 6.51 12.04
N CYS A 313 -6.98 5.26 11.81
CA CYS A 313 -8.33 4.84 11.43
C CYS A 313 -8.97 4.02 12.55
N ARG A 314 -10.29 4.18 12.71
CA ARG A 314 -11.11 3.28 13.54
C ARG A 314 -11.69 2.11 12.75
N LEU A 315 -11.80 2.23 11.44
CA LEU A 315 -12.43 1.24 10.56
C LEU A 315 -11.51 0.96 9.39
N ASP A 316 -11.57 -0.27 8.91
CA ASP A 316 -10.92 -0.75 7.69
C ASP A 316 -11.58 -0.15 6.44
N ARG A 317 -10.90 -0.22 5.29
CA ARG A 317 -11.48 0.09 3.97
C ARG A 317 -11.49 -1.23 3.19
N LEU A 318 -12.64 -1.59 2.61
CA LEU A 318 -12.83 -2.78 1.76
C LEU A 318 -13.61 -2.43 0.48
N TRP A 319 -13.90 -3.41 -0.36
CA TRP A 319 -14.67 -3.24 -1.62
C TRP A 319 -16.15 -3.61 -1.49
N PHE A 320 -16.59 -4.01 -0.30
CA PHE A 320 -17.93 -4.51 -0.02
C PHE A 320 -18.39 -4.07 1.37
N GLY A 321 -19.68 -4.19 1.66
CA GLY A 321 -20.24 -3.85 2.97
C GLY A 321 -19.61 -4.67 4.10
N HIS A 322 -19.17 -4.03 5.18
CA HIS A 322 -18.51 -4.72 6.29
C HIS A 322 -18.77 -4.02 7.64
N PRO A 323 -18.61 -4.71 8.79
CA PRO A 323 -18.92 -4.17 10.11
C PRO A 323 -17.82 -3.24 10.66
N GLY A 324 -17.09 -2.54 9.79
CA GLY A 324 -15.96 -1.70 10.16
C GLY A 324 -14.61 -2.43 10.22
N VAL A 325 -14.54 -3.65 10.75
CA VAL A 325 -13.36 -4.53 10.71
C VAL A 325 -13.81 -5.96 10.45
N LEU A 326 -13.06 -6.73 9.65
CA LEU A 326 -13.41 -8.12 9.34
C LEU A 326 -13.39 -9.01 10.58
N VAL A 327 -14.49 -9.75 10.77
CA VAL A 327 -14.65 -10.71 11.89
C VAL A 327 -13.58 -11.80 11.80
N GLY A 328 -12.95 -12.11 12.93
CA GLY A 328 -11.89 -13.12 13.02
C GLY A 328 -10.48 -12.60 12.73
N THR A 329 -10.34 -11.41 12.15
CA THR A 329 -9.01 -10.80 11.94
C THR A 329 -8.40 -10.30 13.25
N LEU A 330 -7.08 -10.11 13.25
CA LEU A 330 -6.35 -9.49 14.37
C LEU A 330 -6.24 -7.97 14.21
N THR A 331 -7.06 -7.35 13.37
CA THR A 331 -7.04 -5.89 13.16
C THR A 331 -7.33 -5.17 14.48
N ARG A 332 -6.36 -4.37 14.96
CA ARG A 332 -6.56 -3.53 16.14
C ARG A 332 -7.39 -2.32 15.78
N GLN A 333 -8.16 -1.79 16.73
CA GLN A 333 -8.82 -0.51 16.56
C GLN A 333 -8.51 0.42 17.76
N PRO A 334 -8.14 1.69 17.53
CA PRO A 334 -7.74 2.24 16.24
C PRO A 334 -6.39 1.64 15.78
N PHE A 335 -6.09 1.75 14.50
CA PHE A 335 -4.82 1.32 13.91
C PHE A 335 -4.23 2.43 13.05
N ILE A 336 -2.92 2.35 12.80
CA ILE A 336 -2.28 3.18 11.79
C ILE A 336 -2.71 2.63 10.45
N CYS A 337 -3.64 3.32 9.79
CA CYS A 337 -4.09 2.92 8.47
C CYS A 337 -3.14 3.45 7.40
N PRO A 338 -2.94 2.67 6.34
CA PRO A 338 -2.23 3.11 5.15
C PRO A 338 -2.85 4.35 4.50
N LEU A 339 -2.03 5.18 3.86
CA LEU A 339 -2.47 6.47 3.30
C LEU A 339 -3.63 6.33 2.30
N ASP A 340 -3.61 5.26 1.50
CA ASP A 340 -4.62 4.96 0.49
C ASP A 340 -5.97 4.47 1.06
N HIS A 341 -6.14 4.38 2.39
CA HIS A 341 -7.45 4.18 3.01
C HIS A 341 -8.30 5.47 3.01
N VAL A 342 -7.66 6.64 2.86
CA VAL A 342 -8.33 7.94 2.93
C VAL A 342 -8.02 8.79 1.69
N PHE A 343 -6.78 8.74 1.20
CA PHE A 343 -6.31 9.57 0.11
C PHE A 343 -6.15 8.78 -1.19
N GLU A 344 -6.51 9.38 -2.32
CA GLU A 344 -6.32 8.80 -3.65
C GLU A 344 -4.87 9.03 -4.11
N VAL A 345 -3.95 8.19 -3.63
CA VAL A 345 -2.49 8.31 -3.84
C VAL A 345 -2.12 8.41 -5.32
N ASN A 346 -2.77 7.63 -6.19
CA ASN A 346 -2.63 7.69 -7.64
C ASN A 346 -3.01 9.08 -8.21
N VAL A 347 -4.05 9.70 -7.67
CA VAL A 347 -4.47 11.05 -8.05
C VAL A 347 -3.47 12.08 -7.50
N MET A 348 -2.99 11.92 -6.28
CA MET A 348 -2.01 12.85 -5.70
C MET A 348 -0.68 12.89 -6.46
N LEU A 349 -0.24 11.74 -7.00
CA LEU A 349 1.01 11.61 -7.75
C LEU A 349 0.89 12.06 -9.21
N LYS A 350 -0.33 12.11 -9.76
CA LYS A 350 -0.61 12.50 -11.14
C LYS A 350 -0.27 13.97 -11.40
N GLU A 351 0.33 14.23 -12.55
CA GLU A 351 0.52 15.59 -13.07
C GLU A 351 -0.81 16.17 -13.57
N PHE A 352 -1.08 17.40 -13.16
CA PHE A 352 -2.30 18.12 -13.52
C PHE A 352 -1.96 19.54 -14.01
N PRO A 353 -2.79 20.13 -14.90
CA PRO A 353 -2.59 21.49 -15.37
C PRO A 353 -2.53 22.50 -14.20
N GLU A 354 -1.45 23.28 -14.13
CA GLU A 354 -1.27 24.28 -13.07
C GLU A 354 -2.27 25.44 -13.20
N GLU A 355 -2.79 25.67 -14.41
CA GLU A 355 -3.81 26.66 -14.70
C GLU A 355 -5.12 26.35 -13.96
N GLU A 356 -5.43 25.07 -13.77
CA GLU A 356 -6.68 24.61 -13.14
C GLU A 356 -6.50 24.27 -11.65
N LEU A 357 -5.39 23.60 -11.32
CA LEU A 357 -5.19 22.97 -10.01
C LEU A 357 -3.98 23.53 -9.24
N GLY A 358 -3.33 24.55 -9.79
CA GLY A 358 -2.14 25.15 -9.19
C GLY A 358 -0.93 24.20 -9.22
N PRO A 359 0.19 24.58 -8.59
CA PRO A 359 1.43 23.80 -8.64
C PRO A 359 1.25 22.41 -8.00
N LYS A 360 2.02 21.43 -8.49
CA LYS A 360 2.10 20.11 -7.87
C LYS A 360 2.59 20.22 -6.43
N ILE A 361 2.01 19.41 -5.55
CA ILE A 361 2.44 19.28 -4.15
C ILE A 361 3.04 17.91 -3.98
N ASN A 362 4.37 17.85 -3.87
CA ASN A 362 5.08 16.60 -3.64
C ASN A 362 4.88 16.12 -2.21
N PHE A 363 4.84 14.80 -2.03
CA PHE A 363 4.72 14.19 -0.71
C PHE A 363 5.58 12.93 -0.56
N ARG A 364 5.75 12.49 0.70
CA ARG A 364 6.39 11.24 1.13
C ARG A 364 5.53 10.54 2.17
N GLU A 365 5.71 9.23 2.27
CA GLU A 365 5.12 8.36 3.29
C GLU A 365 5.49 8.79 4.71
N TYR A 366 4.68 8.40 5.69
CA TYR A 366 4.87 8.81 7.08
C TYR A 366 6.15 8.27 7.73
N SER A 367 6.65 7.14 7.24
CA SER A 367 7.85 6.47 7.73
C SER A 367 9.13 6.93 7.04
N PHE A 368 9.06 7.94 6.15
CA PHE A 368 10.18 8.38 5.32
C PHE A 368 11.46 8.69 6.12
N PHE A 369 11.32 9.38 7.26
CA PHE A 369 12.47 9.72 8.13
C PHE A 369 13.03 8.54 8.93
N GLU A 370 12.32 7.41 8.96
CA GLU A 370 12.76 6.17 9.58
C GLU A 370 13.40 5.21 8.58
N ASN A 371 13.40 5.56 7.28
CA ASN A 371 13.96 4.73 6.23
C ASN A 371 15.50 4.70 6.37
N PRO A 372 16.13 3.52 6.48
CA PRO A 372 17.58 3.41 6.66
C PRO A 372 18.40 3.93 5.47
N LEU A 373 17.80 4.05 4.28
CA LEU A 373 18.45 4.59 3.09
C LEU A 373 18.48 6.13 3.08
N LEU A 374 17.75 6.80 3.97
CA LEU A 374 17.78 8.25 4.10
C LEU A 374 19.15 8.68 4.67
N PRO A 375 19.91 9.56 3.98
CA PRO A 375 21.15 10.10 4.54
C PRO A 375 20.89 10.84 5.85
N GLN A 376 21.77 10.68 6.85
CA GLN A 376 21.63 11.37 8.13
C GLN A 376 21.50 12.88 7.93
N GLN A 377 20.33 13.45 8.28
CA GLN A 377 20.09 14.87 8.17
C GLN A 377 20.36 15.54 9.52
N SER A 378 21.47 16.28 9.62
CA SER A 378 21.96 16.89 10.86
C SER A 378 21.29 18.23 11.23
N HIS A 379 20.49 18.82 10.34
CA HIS A 379 19.97 20.18 10.52
C HIS A 379 18.47 20.30 10.16
N GLY A 380 17.64 20.56 11.18
CA GLY A 380 16.22 20.82 11.04
C GLY A 380 15.77 22.06 11.81
N LEU A 381 14.69 22.69 11.35
CA LEU A 381 14.03 23.80 12.02
C LEU A 381 12.73 23.29 12.67
N THR A 382 12.62 23.42 13.98
CA THR A 382 11.37 23.16 14.71
C THR A 382 10.59 24.46 14.84
N VAL A 383 9.36 24.46 14.35
CA VAL A 383 8.43 25.60 14.40
C VAL A 383 7.41 25.36 15.49
N HIS A 384 7.46 26.17 16.55
CA HIS A 384 6.45 26.18 17.61
C HIS A 384 5.43 27.28 17.37
N LEU A 385 4.16 26.87 17.22
CA LEU A 385 3.06 27.82 17.13
C LEU A 385 2.82 28.51 18.47
N CYS A 386 2.69 29.83 18.47
CA CYS A 386 2.45 30.63 19.66
C CYS A 386 1.27 31.60 19.47
N GLN A 387 0.66 32.05 20.56
CA GLN A 387 -0.43 33.02 20.50
C GLN A 387 0.14 34.42 20.28
N GLU A 388 -0.39 35.15 19.31
CA GLU A 388 0.03 36.53 19.03
C GLU A 388 -0.10 37.40 20.30
N GLY A 389 0.93 38.20 20.59
CA GLY A 389 1.00 39.03 21.80
C GLY A 389 1.48 38.31 23.07
N SER A 390 1.67 36.98 23.06
CA SER A 390 2.27 36.26 24.18
C SER A 390 3.79 36.53 24.30
N GLN A 391 4.34 36.39 25.50
CA GLN A 391 5.75 36.71 25.78
C GLN A 391 6.70 35.86 24.91
N GLY A 392 7.46 36.54 24.04
CA GLY A 392 8.39 35.89 23.11
C GLY A 392 7.75 35.31 21.84
N CYS A 393 6.49 35.62 21.54
CA CYS A 393 5.84 35.36 20.25
C CYS A 393 5.91 36.61 19.37
N GLN A 394 7.12 37.01 18.97
CA GLN A 394 7.31 38.08 18.00
C GLN A 394 7.66 37.47 16.64
N VAL A 395 7.11 38.08 15.58
CA VAL A 395 7.49 37.79 14.19
C VAL A 395 8.98 38.10 14.05
N SER A 396 9.79 37.06 14.06
CA SER A 396 11.24 37.20 13.91
C SER A 396 11.76 36.15 12.94
N ASN A 397 12.72 36.57 12.13
CA ASN A 397 13.48 35.68 11.25
C ASN A 397 14.68 35.05 12.00
N THR A 398 14.89 35.39 13.27
CA THR A 398 15.94 34.80 14.11
C THR A 398 15.40 33.64 14.93
N THR A 399 16.21 32.59 15.07
CA THR A 399 15.88 31.45 15.93
C THR A 399 16.16 31.81 17.39
N SER A 400 15.22 31.43 18.27
CA SER A 400 15.33 31.74 19.71
C SER A 400 16.34 30.85 20.45
N ARG A 401 16.57 29.64 19.90
CA ARG A 401 17.58 28.63 20.25
C ARG A 401 18.00 27.95 18.95
N ALA A 402 19.18 27.34 18.88
CA ALA A 402 19.66 26.63 17.69
C ALA A 402 18.57 25.72 17.10
N GLY A 403 18.04 26.09 15.93
CA GLY A 403 17.01 25.32 15.22
C GLY A 403 15.57 25.46 15.71
N VAL A 404 15.23 26.44 16.57
CA VAL A 404 13.84 26.63 17.06
C VAL A 404 13.27 28.02 16.69
N LEU A 405 12.20 28.02 15.90
CA LEU A 405 11.42 29.19 15.49
C LEU A 405 10.08 29.23 16.23
N LYS A 406 9.76 30.36 16.87
CA LYS A 406 8.41 30.65 17.36
C LYS A 406 7.65 31.37 16.27
N PHE A 407 6.50 30.84 15.87
CA PHE A 407 5.69 31.38 14.78
C PHE A 407 4.27 31.66 15.28
N PRO A 408 3.69 32.85 15.02
CA PRO A 408 2.35 33.15 15.49
C PRO A 408 1.32 32.23 14.83
N LYS A 409 0.36 31.75 15.63
CA LYS A 409 -0.85 31.14 15.08
C LYS A 409 -1.54 32.13 14.16
N ARG A 410 -2.28 31.60 13.19
CA ARG A 410 -3.03 32.32 12.17
C ARG A 410 -2.11 33.18 11.30
N GLY A 411 -0.97 32.63 10.88
CA GLY A 411 -0.04 33.33 10.00
C GLY A 411 -0.64 33.61 8.61
N THR A 412 -0.37 34.80 8.07
CA THR A 412 -0.74 35.18 6.70
C THR A 412 0.26 34.66 5.67
N GLU A 413 -0.13 34.63 4.40
CA GLU A 413 0.75 34.21 3.31
C GLU A 413 2.05 35.04 3.26
N GLU A 414 1.97 36.35 3.46
CA GLU A 414 3.10 37.28 3.48
C GLU A 414 4.03 36.98 4.66
N THR A 415 3.46 36.66 5.82
CA THR A 415 4.23 36.31 7.02
C THR A 415 5.03 35.04 6.79
N PHE A 416 4.41 33.99 6.22
CA PHE A 416 5.11 32.76 5.86
C PHE A 416 6.23 33.03 4.85
N LYS A 417 5.94 33.72 3.74
CA LYS A 417 6.94 34.04 2.72
C LYS A 417 8.12 34.82 3.30
N THR A 418 7.85 35.81 4.15
CA THR A 418 8.89 36.67 4.73
C THR A 418 9.79 35.90 5.68
N ILE A 419 9.22 35.17 6.65
CA ILE A 419 10.01 34.47 7.67
C ILE A 419 10.77 33.29 7.05
N PHE A 420 10.08 32.44 6.29
CA PHE A 420 10.69 31.23 5.74
C PHE A 420 11.65 31.49 4.57
N SER A 421 11.69 32.71 4.03
CA SER A 421 12.73 33.12 3.08
C SER A 421 14.15 33.04 3.65
N SER A 422 14.31 33.22 4.97
CA SER A 422 15.59 33.11 5.68
C SER A 422 15.97 31.65 6.01
N PHE A 423 15.09 30.69 5.71
CA PHE A 423 15.28 29.27 6.03
C PHE A 423 15.23 28.37 4.78
N LYS A 424 15.50 28.91 3.59
CA LYS A 424 15.45 28.17 2.32
C LYS A 424 16.41 26.96 2.30
N ASP A 425 17.57 27.10 2.92
CA ASP A 425 18.61 26.05 2.92
C ASP A 425 18.42 24.99 4.01
N VAL A 426 17.48 25.21 4.94
CA VAL A 426 17.12 24.20 5.94
C VAL A 426 16.56 22.98 5.21
N LYS A 427 17.05 21.78 5.51
CA LYS A 427 16.56 20.55 4.86
C LYS A 427 15.21 20.08 5.40
N VAL A 428 14.97 20.16 6.71
CA VAL A 428 13.70 19.74 7.33
C VAL A 428 13.08 20.86 8.15
N ILE A 429 11.81 21.19 7.88
CA ILE A 429 11.00 22.07 8.73
C ILE A 429 9.91 21.23 9.40
N GLN A 430 9.94 21.15 10.73
CA GLN A 430 8.96 20.42 11.53
C GLN A 430 8.09 21.39 12.32
N PHE A 431 6.78 21.39 12.06
CA PHE A 431 5.82 22.13 12.87
C PHE A 431 5.38 21.32 14.10
N SER A 432 5.25 21.99 15.24
CA SER A 432 4.72 21.37 16.46
C SER A 432 3.23 21.04 16.36
N SER A 433 2.50 21.72 15.47
CA SER A 433 1.09 21.49 15.15
C SER A 433 0.76 22.20 13.85
N MET A 434 -0.28 21.74 13.15
CA MET A 434 -0.87 22.43 12.00
C MET A 434 -2.18 23.17 12.36
N GLN A 435 -2.63 23.05 13.60
CA GLN A 435 -3.86 23.69 14.06
C GLN A 435 -3.70 25.20 14.08
N ASP A 436 -4.55 25.89 13.32
CA ASP A 436 -4.52 27.33 13.11
C ASP A 436 -3.15 27.85 12.62
N ALA A 437 -2.35 27.03 11.93
CA ALA A 437 -1.01 27.47 11.49
C ALA A 437 -1.08 28.55 10.39
N PHE A 438 -2.05 28.44 9.49
CA PHE A 438 -2.16 29.24 8.28
C PHE A 438 -3.59 29.73 8.07
N LEU A 439 -3.76 31.02 7.78
CA LEU A 439 -5.08 31.63 7.54
C LEU A 439 -5.66 31.31 6.15
N GLY A 440 -4.80 30.95 5.19
CA GLY A 440 -5.18 30.78 3.79
C GLY A 440 -4.40 31.69 2.85
N PHE A 441 -4.63 31.51 1.56
CA PHE A 441 -3.96 32.28 0.51
C PHE A 441 -4.59 33.68 0.38
N ALA A 442 -3.76 34.69 0.18
CA ALA A 442 -4.22 36.06 -0.04
C ALA A 442 -4.83 36.21 -1.44
N ASP A 443 -4.26 35.53 -2.45
CA ASP A 443 -4.81 35.46 -3.80
C ASP A 443 -5.94 34.43 -3.89
N LYS A 444 -7.16 34.91 -4.18
CA LYS A 444 -8.36 34.09 -4.34
C LYS A 444 -8.29 33.10 -5.50
N LYS A 445 -7.62 33.43 -6.60
CA LYS A 445 -7.45 32.50 -7.72
C LYS A 445 -6.52 31.36 -7.33
N ARG A 446 -5.43 31.66 -6.61
CA ARG A 446 -4.54 30.64 -6.05
C ARG A 446 -5.28 29.74 -5.06
N GLU A 447 -6.08 30.35 -4.19
CA GLU A 447 -6.91 29.62 -3.22
C GLU A 447 -7.86 28.66 -3.92
N GLU A 448 -8.60 29.13 -4.93
CA GLU A 448 -9.55 28.32 -5.70
C GLU A 448 -8.88 27.12 -6.37
N LYS A 449 -7.75 27.33 -7.04
CA LYS A 449 -6.96 26.26 -7.66
C LYS A 449 -6.51 25.21 -6.65
N PHE A 450 -5.98 25.66 -5.51
CA PHE A 450 -5.58 24.77 -4.42
C PHE A 450 -6.78 23.95 -3.91
N ARG A 451 -7.93 24.59 -3.72
CA ARG A 451 -9.16 23.91 -3.27
C ARG A 451 -9.63 22.86 -4.28
N ASN A 452 -9.61 23.17 -5.58
CA ASN A 452 -9.96 22.22 -6.62
C ASN A 452 -9.02 21.00 -6.64
N ARG A 453 -7.73 21.18 -6.34
CA ARG A 453 -6.78 20.08 -6.17
C ARG A 453 -7.12 19.23 -4.94
N MET A 454 -7.35 19.88 -3.80
CA MET A 454 -7.63 19.23 -2.53
C MET A 454 -8.89 18.35 -2.55
N LYS A 455 -9.95 18.77 -3.25
CA LYS A 455 -11.18 17.98 -3.43
C LYS A 455 -10.95 16.63 -4.13
N ARG A 456 -9.89 16.51 -4.93
CA ARG A 456 -9.54 15.28 -5.66
C ARG A 456 -8.63 14.33 -4.89
N TYR A 457 -8.05 14.79 -3.78
CA TYR A 457 -7.04 14.03 -3.04
C TYR A 457 -7.63 13.00 -2.10
N VAL A 458 -8.90 13.11 -1.76
CA VAL A 458 -9.59 12.19 -0.85
C VAL A 458 -10.50 11.25 -1.60
N GLY A 459 -10.62 10.03 -1.09
CA GLY A 459 -11.37 8.96 -1.70
C GLY A 459 -12.70 8.70 -1.01
N ILE A 460 -13.00 7.41 -0.89
CA ILE A 460 -14.19 6.89 -0.21
C ILE A 460 -13.81 5.97 0.94
N TRP A 461 -14.61 5.98 1.98
CA TRP A 461 -14.71 4.84 2.89
C TRP A 461 -15.76 3.88 2.33
N CYS A 462 -15.44 2.59 2.23
CA CYS A 462 -16.34 1.58 1.74
C CYS A 462 -16.27 0.35 2.66
N CYS A 463 -17.40 -0.21 3.11
CA CYS A 463 -18.78 0.22 2.83
C CYS A 463 -19.74 -0.11 3.97
N VAL A 464 -20.84 0.66 4.04
CA VAL A 464 -22.00 0.37 4.88
C VAL A 464 -22.65 -0.93 4.43
N GLU A 465 -22.90 -1.85 5.37
CA GLU A 465 -23.61 -3.11 5.12
C GLU A 465 -25.05 -2.85 4.66
N ASP A 466 -25.55 -3.71 3.79
CA ASP A 466 -26.94 -3.69 3.28
C ASP A 466 -27.40 -2.36 2.66
N HIS A 467 -26.47 -1.53 2.17
CA HIS A 467 -26.76 -0.25 1.51
C HIS A 467 -26.15 -0.19 0.10
N THR A 468 -26.86 0.37 -0.88
CA THR A 468 -26.37 0.52 -2.26
C THR A 468 -26.78 1.86 -2.88
N PRO A 469 -25.81 2.73 -3.27
CA PRO A 469 -24.36 2.59 -3.08
C PRO A 469 -23.98 2.67 -1.58
N GLY A 470 -23.04 1.82 -1.14
CA GLY A 470 -22.67 1.70 0.29
C GLY A 470 -21.48 2.55 0.73
N HIS A 471 -20.79 3.21 -0.20
CA HIS A 471 -19.60 4.01 0.13
C HIS A 471 -19.96 5.41 0.63
N ILE A 472 -19.04 6.00 1.39
CA ILE A 472 -19.15 7.36 1.92
C ILE A 472 -17.93 8.15 1.46
N TYR A 473 -18.15 9.30 0.83
CA TYR A 473 -17.04 10.17 0.41
C TYR A 473 -16.41 10.87 1.61
N TYR A 474 -15.07 10.83 1.67
CA TYR A 474 -14.34 11.78 2.50
C TYR A 474 -14.45 13.17 1.86
N ASP A 475 -14.63 14.19 2.69
CA ASP A 475 -14.73 15.58 2.23
C ASP A 475 -13.62 16.42 2.86
N MET A 476 -12.68 16.87 2.05
CA MET A 476 -11.57 17.71 2.50
C MET A 476 -12.04 19.05 3.09
N TYR A 477 -13.27 19.48 2.80
CA TYR A 477 -13.90 20.73 3.26
C TYR A 477 -15.16 20.50 4.08
N TRP A 478 -15.28 19.34 4.75
CA TRP A 478 -16.37 19.00 5.66
C TRP A 478 -16.64 20.12 6.70
N ASP A 479 -15.59 20.80 7.19
CA ASP A 479 -15.66 21.79 8.26
C ASP A 479 -16.27 23.13 7.81
N GLU A 480 -16.50 23.31 6.51
CA GLU A 480 -17.15 24.48 5.94
C GLU A 480 -18.62 24.21 5.57
N LYS A 481 -19.11 22.98 5.81
CA LYS A 481 -20.46 22.52 5.45
C LYS A 481 -21.31 22.31 6.71
N PRO A 482 -22.16 23.26 7.11
CA PRO A 482 -23.00 23.12 8.30
C PRO A 482 -23.87 21.87 8.22
N GLY A 483 -23.86 21.05 9.27
CA GLY A 483 -24.66 19.82 9.33
C GLY A 483 -24.17 18.67 8.46
N TRP A 484 -22.94 18.74 7.92
CA TRP A 484 -22.32 17.62 7.21
C TRP A 484 -22.32 16.35 8.06
N LYS A 485 -22.66 15.21 7.44
CA LYS A 485 -22.68 13.89 8.07
C LYS A 485 -22.06 12.85 7.13
N PRO A 486 -21.40 11.81 7.68
CA PRO A 486 -20.87 10.70 6.90
C PRO A 486 -22.00 9.73 6.56
N ILE A 487 -22.78 10.05 5.53
CA ILE A 487 -23.87 9.21 5.04
C ILE A 487 -23.57 8.74 3.61
N PRO A 488 -23.93 7.49 3.26
CA PRO A 488 -23.83 7.03 1.88
C PRO A 488 -24.82 7.81 0.98
N PRO A 489 -24.53 7.94 -0.33
CA PRO A 489 -25.45 8.56 -1.28
C PRO A 489 -26.82 7.87 -1.25
N GLN A 490 -27.91 8.64 -1.19
CA GLN A 490 -29.26 8.05 -1.12
C GLN A 490 -29.75 7.59 -2.50
N THR A 491 -29.20 8.16 -3.57
CA THR A 491 -29.53 7.80 -4.94
C THR A 491 -28.27 7.77 -5.82
N PRO A 492 -28.27 7.02 -6.94
CA PRO A 492 -27.16 7.06 -7.90
C PRO A 492 -26.87 8.45 -8.49
N LYS A 493 -27.84 9.39 -8.42
CA LYS A 493 -27.63 10.78 -8.88
C LYS A 493 -26.85 11.61 -7.88
N GLU A 494 -26.92 11.27 -6.60
CA GLU A 494 -26.15 11.88 -5.52
C GLU A 494 -24.76 11.25 -5.36
N ASP A 495 -24.51 10.14 -6.09
CA ASP A 495 -23.24 9.45 -6.07
C ASP A 495 -22.19 10.17 -6.92
N HIS A 496 -21.67 11.25 -6.37
CA HIS A 496 -20.55 11.98 -6.93
C HIS A 496 -19.63 12.48 -5.81
N PRO A 497 -18.33 12.67 -6.08
CA PRO A 497 -17.42 13.27 -5.13
C PRO A 497 -17.92 14.62 -4.61
N PRO A 498 -17.57 15.02 -3.37
CA PRO A 498 -18.01 16.29 -2.80
C PRO A 498 -17.57 17.47 -3.66
N SER A 499 -18.51 18.37 -3.92
CA SER A 499 -18.28 19.58 -4.73
C SER A 499 -17.51 20.68 -4.02
#